data_AF-A0A173L1A5-F1
#
_entry.id   AF-A0A173L1A5-F1
#
_cell.length_a   1.000
_cell.length_b   1.000
_cell.length_c   1.000
_cell.angle_alpha   90.00
_cell.angle_beta   90.00
_cell.angle_gamma   90.00
#
_symmetry.space_group_name_H-M   'P 1'
#
loop_
_entity.id
_entity.type
_entity.pdbx_description
1 polymer ?
#
loop_
_entity_poly.entity_id
_entity_poly.type
_entity_poly.pdbx_seq_one_letter_code
_entity_poly.pdbx_strand_id
1 'polypeptide(L)' 'MSEDIRHILDRLRTPPGNVVARARRMVEAYVPEDRRGPGWDRHWRELEAYLELPGRWIGGEKAEDDS' A
#
# COMPACT_ATOMS: atom_id res chain seq x y z
N MET A 1 -2.80 15.21 27.41
CA MET A 1 -1.62 14.30 27.28
C MET A 1 -2.02 12.87 26.92
N SER A 2 -2.94 12.22 27.64
CA SER A 2 -3.37 10.84 27.28
C SER A 2 -4.30 10.78 26.06
N GLU A 3 -5.05 11.84 25.77
CA GLU A 3 -5.96 11.93 24.61
C GLU A 3 -5.21 11.97 23.28
N ASP A 4 -4.11 12.75 23.19
CA ASP A 4 -3.25 12.84 22.00
C ASP A 4 -2.65 11.48 21.61
N ILE A 5 -2.21 10.71 22.63
CA ILE A 5 -1.66 9.37 22.42
C ILE A 5 -2.75 8.45 21.87
N ARG A 6 -3.99 8.52 22.40
CA ARG A 6 -5.11 7.73 21.86
C ARG A 6 -5.42 8.11 20.42
N HIS A 7 -5.40 9.39 20.06
CA HIS A 7 -5.61 9.85 18.67
C HIS A 7 -4.51 9.36 17.72
N ILE A 8 -3.24 9.39 18.15
CA ILE A 8 -2.13 8.87 17.35
C ILE A 8 -2.27 7.34 17.18
N LEU A 9 -2.60 6.63 18.25
CA LEU A 9 -2.81 5.18 18.22
C LEU A 9 -4.04 4.80 17.40
N ASP A 10 -5.10 5.60 17.39
CA ASP A 10 -6.30 5.42 16.58
C ASP A 10 -6.01 5.64 15.09
N ARG A 11 -5.21 6.66 14.77
CA ARG A 11 -4.68 6.90 13.41
C ARG A 11 -3.78 5.76 12.93
N LEU A 12 -3.01 5.16 13.83
CA LEU A 12 -2.16 4.00 13.53
C LEU A 12 -2.95 2.67 13.51
N ARG A 13 -4.07 2.59 14.24
CA ARG A 13 -4.99 1.44 14.27
C ARG A 13 -5.96 1.42 13.11
N THR A 14 -6.29 2.59 12.54
CA THR A 14 -6.93 2.66 11.23
C THR A 14 -5.95 2.04 10.25
N PRO A 15 -6.23 0.86 9.68
CA PRO A 15 -5.34 0.28 8.69
C PRO A 15 -5.16 1.35 7.62
N PRO A 16 -3.92 1.72 7.23
CA PRO A 16 -3.76 2.59 6.09
C PRO A 16 -4.45 1.84 4.95
N GLY A 17 -5.63 2.31 4.55
CA GLY A 17 -6.46 1.61 3.58
C GLY A 17 -5.59 1.21 2.41
N ASN A 18 -5.76 -0.02 1.93
CA ASN A 18 -4.91 -0.70 0.94
C ASN A 18 -3.96 0.26 0.20
N VAL A 19 -2.66 0.25 0.56
CA VAL A 19 -1.69 1.25 0.05
C VAL A 19 -1.59 1.25 -1.47
N VAL A 20 -1.87 0.11 -2.10
CA VAL A 20 -1.96 -0.03 -3.55
C VAL A 20 -3.21 0.69 -4.08
N ALA A 21 -4.37 0.54 -3.44
CA ALA A 21 -5.57 1.28 -3.84
C ALA A 21 -5.38 2.81 -3.73
N ARG A 22 -4.61 3.28 -2.74
CA ARG A 22 -4.22 4.70 -2.65
C ARG A 22 -3.31 5.10 -3.82
N ALA A 23 -2.28 4.30 -4.12
CA ALA A 23 -1.38 4.56 -5.23
C ALA A 23 -2.12 4.58 -6.57
N ARG A 24 -3.06 3.64 -6.77
CA ARG A 24 -3.94 3.56 -7.94
C ARG A 24 -4.67 4.88 -8.21
N ARG A 25 -5.33 5.45 -7.19
CA ARG A 25 -6.05 6.72 -7.32
C ARG A 25 -5.13 7.88 -7.75
N MET A 26 -3.91 7.91 -7.21
CA MET A 26 -2.93 8.92 -7.61
C MET A 26 -2.54 8.75 -9.07
N VAL A 27 -2.25 7.51 -9.51
CA VAL A 27 -1.89 7.23 -10.91
C VAL A 27 -3.05 7.52 -11.86
N GLU A 28 -4.27 7.14 -11.51
CA GLU A 28 -5.48 7.39 -12.32
C GLU A 28 -5.76 8.89 -12.52
N ALA A 29 -5.32 9.76 -11.60
CA ALA A 29 -5.39 11.21 -11.76
C ALA A 29 -4.45 11.75 -12.85
N TYR A 30 -3.35 11.06 -13.14
CA TYR A 30 -2.37 11.44 -14.17
C TYR A 30 -2.49 10.61 -15.46
N VAL A 31 -3.08 9.42 -15.38
CA VAL A 31 -3.24 8.49 -16.50
C VAL A 31 -4.72 8.34 -16.85
N PRO A 32 -5.20 9.13 -17.83
CA PRO A 32 -6.58 9.04 -18.31
C PRO A 32 -6.84 7.69 -19.00
N GLU A 33 -8.11 7.34 -19.14
CA GLU A 33 -8.55 5.99 -19.56
C GLU A 33 -8.05 5.58 -20.95
N ASP A 34 -7.91 6.53 -21.87
CA ASP A 34 -7.37 6.35 -23.22
C ASP A 34 -5.90 5.90 -23.23
N ARG A 35 -5.17 6.10 -22.14
CA ARG A 35 -3.77 5.70 -21.98
C ARG A 35 -3.60 4.40 -21.18
N ARG A 36 -4.69 3.81 -20.70
CA ARG A 36 -4.64 2.57 -19.91
C ARG A 36 -4.58 1.39 -20.87
N GLY A 37 -3.46 0.69 -20.86
CA GLY A 37 -3.24 -0.49 -21.68
C GLY A 37 -4.08 -1.71 -21.24
N PRO A 38 -4.13 -2.76 -22.08
CA PRO A 38 -4.79 -4.01 -21.72
C PRO A 38 -4.19 -4.58 -20.44
N GLY A 39 -5.05 -4.95 -19.48
CA GLY A 39 -4.64 -5.50 -18.19
C GLY A 39 -4.41 -4.47 -17.08
N TRP A 40 -4.66 -3.18 -17.31
CA TRP A 40 -4.56 -2.12 -16.28
C TRP A 40 -5.29 -2.47 -14.99
N ASP A 41 -6.58 -2.77 -15.06
CA ASP A 41 -7.40 -3.10 -13.89
C ASP A 41 -6.98 -4.41 -13.22
N ARG A 42 -6.59 -5.39 -14.04
CA ARG A 42 -6.12 -6.68 -13.55
C ARG A 42 -4.84 -6.53 -12.73
N HIS A 43 -3.89 -5.74 -13.23
CA HIS A 43 -2.63 -5.46 -12.55
C HIS A 43 -2.85 -4.83 -11.17
N TRP A 44 -3.68 -3.79 -11.10
CA TRP A 44 -4.01 -3.14 -9.83
C TRP A 44 -4.72 -4.09 -8.86
N ARG A 45 -5.66 -4.91 -9.33
CA ARG A 45 -6.35 -5.91 -8.50
C ARG A 45 -5.40 -6.97 -7.95
N GLU A 46 -4.45 -7.45 -8.74
CA GLU A 46 -3.44 -8.41 -8.28
C GLU A 46 -2.58 -7.81 -7.16
N LEU A 47 -2.15 -6.55 -7.31
CA LEU A 47 -1.40 -5.83 -6.28
C LEU A 47 -2.22 -5.59 -5.00
N GLU A 48 -3.51 -5.26 -5.12
CA GLU A 48 -4.40 -5.09 -3.98
C GLU A 48 -4.57 -6.40 -3.21
N ALA A 49 -4.72 -7.53 -3.92
CA ALA A 49 -4.89 -8.85 -3.31
C ALA A 49 -3.65 -9.34 -2.55
N TYR A 50 -2.43 -8.98 -2.98
CA TYR A 50 -1.21 -9.33 -2.24
C TYR A 50 -1.15 -8.68 -0.85
N LEU A 51 -1.84 -7.57 -0.62
CA LEU A 51 -1.91 -6.91 0.69
C LEU A 51 -2.99 -7.50 1.61
N GLU A 52 -4.01 -8.14 1.05
CA GLU A 52 -5.09 -8.79 1.81
C GLU A 52 -4.66 -10.17 2.36
N LEU A 53 -3.58 -10.73 1.82
CA LEU A 53 -2.94 -11.93 2.35
C LEU A 53 -2.02 -11.55 3.53
N PRO A 54 -2.26 -12.04 4.76
CA PRO A 54 -1.32 -11.86 5.85
C PRO A 54 -0.06 -12.69 5.59
N GLY A 55 0.90 -12.10 4.87
CA GLY A 55 2.07 -12.82 4.35
C GLY A 55 3.25 -11.89 4.08
N ARG A 56 3.92 -11.48 5.17
CA ARG A 56 5.34 -11.10 5.27
C ARG A 56 5.97 -10.42 4.05
N TRP A 57 6.04 -9.10 4.07
CA TRP A 57 6.96 -8.33 3.23
C TRP A 57 8.41 -8.64 3.65
N ILE A 58 9.08 -9.59 2.96
CA ILE A 58 10.53 -9.83 3.10
C ILE A 58 11.23 -8.93 2.09
N GLY A 59 11.39 -7.66 2.45
CA GLY A 59 12.02 -6.66 1.59
C GLY A 59 12.46 -5.48 2.42
N GLY A 60 13.34 -5.74 3.40
CA GLY A 60 13.77 -4.71 4.34
C GLY A 60 14.80 -5.13 5.39
N GLU A 61 15.38 -6.33 5.34
CA GLU A 61 16.62 -6.60 6.07
C GLU A 61 17.75 -6.52 5.06
N LYS A 62 18.42 -5.36 5.06
CA LYS A 62 19.76 -5.20 4.49
C LYS A 62 20.61 -6.37 4.98
N ALA A 63 21.20 -7.09 4.05
CA ALA A 63 22.38 -7.88 4.34
C ALA A 63 23.47 -6.93 4.85
N GLU A 64 23.66 -6.87 6.17
CA GLU A 64 24.93 -6.49 6.77
C GLU A 64 25.61 -7.81 7.15
N ASP A 65 26.25 -8.40 6.14
CA ASP A 65 27.33 -9.36 6.30
C ASP A 65 28.62 -8.53 6.43
N ASP A 66 29.19 -8.48 7.62
CA ASP A 66 30.64 -8.42 7.82
C ASP A 66 30.94 -8.88 9.26
N SER A 67 31.45 -10.10 9.41
CA SER A 67 32.05 -10.64 10.63
C SER A 67 33.51 -10.98 10.37
#